data_AF-A0A523Z4A8-F1
#
_entry.id   AF-A0A523Z4A8-F1
#
_cell.length_a   1.000
_cell.length_b   1.000
_cell.length_c   1.000
_cell.angle_alpha   90.00
_cell.angle_beta   90.00
_cell.angle_gamma   90.00
#
_symmetry.space_group_name_H-M   'P 1'
#
loop_
_entity.id
_entity.type
_entity.pdbx_description
1 polymer ?
#
loop_
_entity_poly.entity_id
_entity_poly.type
_entity_poly.pdbx_seq_one_letter_code
_entity_poly.pdbx_strand_id
1 'polypeptide(L)' 'MAYVAVAVEGGLFPSDLLDRIATGQADGRRPQDFGLSPSRRLSDEIQGTFSDARSFWDAFQRRLAHSRERSTTL' A
#
# COMPACT_ATOMS: atom_id res chain seq x y z
N MET A 1 -2.61 20.13 19.32
CA MET A 1 -3.24 19.40 20.45
C MET A 1 -2.20 18.49 21.10
N ALA A 2 -2.32 18.08 22.37
CA ALA A 2 -1.39 17.11 22.95
C ALA A 2 -1.78 15.68 22.52
N TYR A 3 -0.95 15.02 21.71
CA TYR A 3 -1.16 13.63 21.28
C TYR A 3 -0.78 12.68 22.43
N VAL A 4 -1.78 12.23 23.20
CA VAL A 4 -1.62 11.49 24.47
C VAL A 4 -0.79 10.19 24.35
N ALA A 5 -0.66 9.63 23.14
CA ALA A 5 0.05 8.38 22.89
C ALA A 5 1.33 8.52 22.03
N VAL A 6 1.77 9.75 21.71
CA VAL A 6 2.93 9.96 20.84
C VAL A 6 4.01 10.73 21.59
N ALA A 7 5.12 10.05 21.90
CA ALA A 7 6.34 10.66 22.41
C ALA A 7 7.33 10.82 21.25
N VAL A 8 7.71 12.06 20.93
CA VAL A 8 8.71 12.36 19.90
C VAL A 8 10.01 12.75 20.60
N GLU A 9 11.02 11.90 20.49
CA GLU A 9 12.34 12.13 21.06
C GLU A 9 13.34 12.51 19.96
N GLY A 10 14.30 13.38 20.27
CA GLY A 10 15.47 13.62 19.41
C GLY A 10 15.24 14.47 18.14
N GLY A 11 14.12 15.20 18.03
CA GLY A 11 13.91 16.20 16.97
C GLY A 11 13.83 15.66 15.54
N LEU A 12 13.67 14.34 15.36
CA LEU A 12 13.60 13.68 14.06
C LEU A 12 12.38 14.14 13.23
N PHE A 13 11.31 14.53 13.92
CA PHE A 13 10.07 14.99 13.30
C PHE A 13 9.79 16.45 13.70
N PRO A 14 9.29 17.27 12.76
CA PRO A 14 8.76 18.59 13.08
C PRO A 14 7.66 18.48 14.15
N SER A 15 7.65 19.41 15.11
CA SER A 15 6.68 19.41 16.22
C SER A 15 5.24 19.61 15.74
N ASP A 16 5.04 20.24 14.59
CA ASP A 16 3.74 20.49 13.97
C ASP A 16 3.29 19.39 13.00
N LEU A 17 4.14 18.38 12.73
CA LEU A 17 3.86 17.32 11.75
C LEU A 17 2.55 16.62 12.06
N LEU A 18 2.33 16.22 13.32
CA LEU A 18 1.11 15.51 13.72
C LEU A 18 -0.13 16.40 13.56
N ASP A 19 -0.05 17.69 13.88
CA ASP A 19 -1.14 18.64 13.71
C ASP A 19 -1.44 18.86 12.20
N ARG A 20 -0.42 18.98 11.35
CA ARG A 20 -0.58 19.02 9.88
C ARG A 20 -1.23 17.74 9.35
N ILE A 21 -0.85 16.60 9.90
CA ILE A 21 -1.40 15.30 9.57
C ILE A 21 -2.89 15.22 9.96
N ALA A 22 -3.25 15.65 11.16
CA ALA A 22 -4.62 15.60 11.64
C ALA A 22 -5.54 16.58 10.89
N THR A 23 -5.02 17.73 10.48
CA THR A 23 -5.76 18.76 9.73
C THR A 23 -5.81 18.50 8.22
N GLY A 24 -5.15 17.44 7.73
CA GLY A 24 -5.08 17.15 6.30
C GLY A 24 -4.19 18.12 5.49
N GLN A 25 -3.36 18.92 6.17
CA GLN A 25 -2.39 19.87 5.60
C GLN A 25 -1.00 19.24 5.39
N ALA A 26 -0.87 17.93 5.63
CA ALA A 26 0.36 17.19 5.34
C ALA A 26 0.39 16.76 3.87
N ASP A 27 1.51 17.02 3.21
CA ASP A 27 1.75 16.67 1.81
C ASP A 27 1.83 15.15 1.63
N GLY A 28 1.58 14.66 0.40
CA GLY A 28 1.78 13.25 0.04
C GLY A 28 0.64 12.32 0.48
N ARG A 29 -0.59 12.83 0.55
CA ARG A 29 -1.76 12.08 1.08
C ARG A 29 -2.95 12.09 0.17
N ARG A 30 -3.08 13.09 -0.69
CA ARG A 30 -4.20 13.17 -1.62
C ARG A 30 -3.93 12.23 -2.79
N PRO A 31 -4.97 11.65 -3.40
CA PRO A 31 -4.80 10.84 -4.61
C PRO A 31 -3.95 11.53 -5.69
N GLN A 32 -4.09 12.85 -5.83
CA GLN A 32 -3.32 13.63 -6.81
C GLN A 32 -1.81 13.63 -6.53
N ASP A 33 -1.41 13.52 -5.26
CA ASP A 33 0.01 13.45 -4.88
C ASP A 33 0.66 12.13 -5.36
N PHE A 34 -0.15 11.14 -5.75
CA PHE A 34 0.27 9.86 -6.35
C PHE A 34 -0.04 9.77 -7.86
N GLY A 35 -0.41 10.88 -8.49
CA GLY A 35 -0.81 10.90 -9.90
C GLY A 35 -2.18 10.28 -10.19
N LEU A 36 -3.00 10.04 -9.16
CA LEU A 36 -4.34 9.46 -9.31
C LEU A 36 -5.40 10.55 -9.50
N SER A 37 -6.49 10.19 -10.20
CA SER A 37 -7.66 11.06 -10.35
C SER A 37 -8.22 11.48 -8.98
N PRO A 38 -8.68 12.74 -8.82
CA PRO A 38 -9.34 13.20 -7.59
C PRO A 38 -10.53 12.34 -7.14
N SER A 39 -11.21 11.71 -8.10
CA SER A 39 -12.37 10.86 -7.85
C SER A 39 -12.01 9.42 -7.46
N ARG A 40 -10.74 9.01 -7.63
CA ARG A 40 -10.31 7.63 -7.39
C ARG A 40 -9.66 7.55 -6.01
N ARG A 41 -10.17 6.65 -5.16
CA ARG A 41 -9.59 6.43 -3.83
C ARG A 41 -8.32 5.60 -4.00
N LEU A 42 -7.26 5.98 -3.29
CA LEU A 42 -5.98 5.25 -3.30
C LEU A 42 -6.16 3.76 -2.95
N SER A 43 -7.07 3.44 -2.02
CA SER A 43 -7.40 2.06 -1.65
C SER A 43 -7.94 1.23 -2.81
N ASP A 44 -8.74 1.84 -3.69
CA ASP A 44 -9.31 1.14 -4.86
C ASP A 44 -8.21 0.84 -5.88
N GLU A 45 -7.24 1.76 -6.05
CA GLU A 45 -6.06 1.54 -6.88
C GLU A 45 -5.21 0.37 -6.35
N ILE A 46 -4.90 0.40 -5.05
CA ILE A 46 -4.12 -0.66 -4.39
C ILE A 46 -4.80 -2.01 -4.57
N GLN A 47 -6.13 -2.06 -4.39
CA GLN A 47 -6.90 -3.29 -4.57
C GLN A 47 -6.85 -3.77 -6.03
N GLY A 48 -6.94 -2.87 -7.00
CA GLY A 48 -6.81 -3.18 -8.42
C GLY A 48 -5.46 -3.79 -8.75
N THR A 49 -4.37 -3.10 -8.43
CA THR A 49 -3.00 -3.57 -8.69
C THR A 49 -2.71 -4.90 -7.96
N PHE A 50 -3.20 -5.06 -6.74
CA PHE A 50 -3.06 -6.31 -6.00
C PHE A 50 -3.81 -7.47 -6.67
N SER A 51 -5.01 -7.22 -7.19
CA SER A 51 -5.82 -8.22 -7.90
C SER A 51 -5.14 -8.69 -9.19
N ASP A 52 -4.48 -7.77 -9.92
CA ASP A 52 -3.69 -8.11 -11.10
C ASP A 52 -2.47 -8.97 -10.73
N ALA A 53 -1.71 -8.56 -9.71
CA ALA A 53 -0.57 -9.34 -9.21
C ALA A 53 -0.99 -10.74 -8.74
N ARG A 54 -2.13 -10.85 -8.06
CA ARG A 54 -2.73 -12.10 -7.60
C ARG A 54 -3.02 -13.04 -8.77
N SER A 55 -3.53 -12.50 -9.88
CA SER A 55 -3.84 -13.28 -11.09
C SER A 55 -2.57 -13.91 -11.70
N PHE A 56 -1.47 -13.16 -11.76
CA PHE A 56 -0.17 -13.70 -12.20
C PHE A 56 0.35 -14.78 -11.27
N TRP A 57 0.22 -14.58 -9.96
CA TRP A 57 0.61 -15.58 -8.97
C TRP A 57 -0.18 -16.89 -9.13
N ASP A 58 -1.50 -16.81 -9.28
CA ASP A 58 -2.32 -17.99 -9.44
C ASP A 58 -1.98 -18.74 -10.74
N ALA A 59 -1.65 -18.04 -11.83
CA ALA A 59 -1.16 -18.64 -13.06
C ALA A 59 0.18 -19.37 -12.86
N PHE A 60 1.12 -18.74 -12.15
CA PHE A 60 2.39 -19.36 -11.78
C PHE A 60 2.18 -20.64 -10.94
N GLN A 61 1.31 -20.59 -9.93
CA GLN A 61 1.00 -21.75 -9.09
C GLN A 61 0.40 -22.92 -9.89
N ARG A 62 -0.53 -22.64 -10.82
CA ARG A 62 -1.08 -23.67 -11.72
C ARG A 62 0.02 -24.32 -12.56
N ARG A 63 0.93 -23.53 -13.11
CA ARG A 63 2.05 -24.04 -13.91
C ARG A 63 3.01 -24.88 -13.07
N LEU A 64 3.31 -24.43 -11.85
CA LEU A 64 4.16 -25.14 -10.90
C LEU A 64 3.58 -26.50 -10.52
N ALA A 65 2.27 -26.54 -10.20
CA ALA A 65 1.57 -27.77 -9.87
C ALA A 65 1.66 -28.79 -11.03
N HIS A 66 1.35 -28.35 -12.25
CA HIS A 66 1.44 -29.22 -13.43
C HIS A 66 2.86 -29.74 -13.71
N SER A 67 3.89 -28.92 -13.44
CA SER A 67 5.29 -29.36 -13.59
C SER A 67 5.68 -30.45 -12.58
N ARG A 68 5.12 -30.40 -11.37
CA ARG A 68 5.35 -31.41 -10.33
C ARG A 68 4.67 -32.73 -10.70
N GLU A 69 3.44 -32.68 -11.18
CA GLU A 69 2.71 -33.87 -11.66
C GLU A 69 3.47 -34.60 -12.76
N ARG A 70 3.97 -33.86 -13.77
CA ARG A 70 4.75 -34.45 -14.89
C ARG A 70 6.06 -35.10 -14.45
N SER A 71 6.65 -34.66 -13.34
CA SER A 71 7.90 -35.24 -12.84
C SER A 71 7.68 -36.54 -12.06
N THR A 72 6.43 -36.86 -11.69
CA THR A 72 6.08 -38.06 -10.92
C THR A 72 5.67 -39.26 -11.80
N THR A 73 5.53 -39.07 -13.12
CA THR A 73 5.13 -40.12 -14.08
C THR A 73 6.32 -40.84 -14.75
N LEU A 74 7.54 -40.71 -14.22
CA LEU A 74 8.73 -41.49 -14.62
C LEU A 74 9.15 -42.41 -13.49
#